data_AF-A0A385SWD9-F1
#
_entry.id   AF-A0A385SWD9-F1
#
_cell.length_a   1.000
_cell.length_b   1.000
_cell.length_c   1.000
_cell.angle_alpha   90.00
_cell.angle_beta   90.00
_cell.angle_gamma   90.00
#
_symmetry.space_group_name_H-M   'P 1'
#
loop_
_entity.id
_entity.type
_entity.pdbx_description
1 polymer ?
#
loop_
_entity_poly.entity_id
_entity_poly.type
_entity_poly.pdbx_seq_one_letter_code
_entity_poly.pdbx_strand_id
1 'polypeptide(L)'
;MLKPYKYAIALLVTLGIVAVYHFVNIRLFSLDITKMTRENLFYIRTQPAAQEEMLMLNIGRLEAGELKPKLDSLLLSGPTVVGVNLCHYTTDMSAIVKQYAAVPNIFFVDCRGRGRGALSEIINEGNVVTHFDCYRRDYFEFLLTGFKPRGNDREMINYAPEQQSIFMRAELKDAPLWYGALEGKTILVGYMGDYLTDSLYYYQQCRITPLNEYYGQENLLPDLYDTEVSANIIRTIRDQDYIDEIGEVYRILILLAFALLNVIIITFVRTKWLAVNLIIAGLIFVLFTIAGSVSLVLLFDKGYFLDLDELPVILLITTVFTMAVNFPRKQKDATAEPV
;
A
#
# COMPACT_ATOMS: atom_id res chain seq x y z
N MET A 1 30.48 -30.93 24.77
CA MET A 1 30.48 -30.98 23.29
C MET A 1 29.07 -30.84 22.78
N LEU A 2 28.79 -29.82 21.98
CA LEU A 2 27.51 -29.69 21.29
C LEU A 2 27.42 -30.74 20.19
N LYS A 3 26.26 -31.41 20.10
CA LYS A 3 26.04 -32.46 19.10
C LYS A 3 25.58 -31.79 17.79
N PRO A 4 26.41 -31.73 16.73
CA PRO A 4 26.15 -30.96 15.52
C PRO A 4 24.84 -31.36 14.82
N TYR A 5 24.42 -32.62 14.93
CA TYR A 5 23.15 -33.08 14.35
C TYR A 5 21.92 -32.37 14.91
N LYS A 6 21.95 -31.88 16.15
CA LYS A 6 20.81 -31.15 16.74
C LYS A 6 20.57 -29.82 16.02
N TYR A 7 21.65 -29.16 15.60
CA TYR A 7 21.59 -27.95 14.81
C TYR A 7 21.08 -28.20 13.40
N ALA A 8 21.54 -29.28 12.76
CA ALA A 8 21.05 -29.67 11.44
C ALA A 8 19.54 -29.98 11.47
N ILE A 9 19.05 -30.66 12.50
CA ILE A 9 17.60 -30.92 12.68
C ILE A 9 16.84 -29.61 12.90
N ALA A 10 17.32 -28.72 13.78
CA ALA A 10 16.68 -27.43 14.01
C ALA A 10 16.63 -26.58 12.72
N LEU A 11 17.72 -26.54 11.95
CA LEU A 11 17.80 -25.85 10.67
C LEU A 11 16.80 -26.40 9.65
N LEU A 12 16.76 -27.73 9.47
CA LEU A 12 15.84 -28.38 8.54
C LEU A 12 14.38 -28.18 8.93
N VAL A 13 14.07 -28.20 10.23
CA VAL A 13 12.72 -27.93 10.72
C VAL A 13 12.36 -26.46 10.54
N THR A 14 13.26 -25.52 10.82
CA THR A 14 13.04 -24.09 10.54
C THR A 14 12.77 -23.86 9.05
N LEU A 15 13.57 -24.46 8.16
CA LEU A 15 13.33 -24.41 6.71
C LEU A 15 11.98 -25.01 6.33
N GLY A 16 11.61 -26.14 6.94
CA GLY A 16 10.31 -26.78 6.74
C GLY A 16 9.13 -25.92 7.21
N ILE A 17 9.24 -25.26 8.36
CA ILE A 17 8.22 -24.35 8.89
C ILE A 17 8.05 -23.15 7.97
N VAL A 18 9.16 -22.50 7.57
CA VAL A 18 9.12 -21.36 6.65
C VAL A 18 8.48 -21.77 5.32
N ALA A 19 8.85 -22.95 4.79
CA ALA A 19 8.24 -23.47 3.57
C ALA A 19 6.74 -23.74 3.74
N VAL A 20 6.32 -24.47 4.78
CA VAL A 20 4.89 -24.77 5.02
C VAL A 20 4.09 -23.49 5.23
N TYR A 21 4.61 -22.52 5.98
CA TYR A 21 3.91 -21.27 6.22
C TYR A 21 3.76 -20.43 4.95
N HIS A 22 4.75 -20.48 4.06
CA HIS A 22 4.66 -19.84 2.76
C HIS A 22 3.55 -20.45 1.87
N PHE A 23 3.31 -21.76 1.98
CA PHE A 23 2.28 -22.45 1.20
C PHE A 23 0.89 -22.46 1.84
N VAL A 24 0.77 -22.17 3.14
CA VAL A 24 -0.51 -22.21 3.86
C VAL A 24 -0.79 -20.85 4.48
N ASN A 25 -1.83 -20.19 3.96
CA ASN A 25 -2.27 -18.87 4.40
C ASN A 25 -2.98 -18.96 5.78
N ILE A 26 -2.21 -19.24 6.85
CA ILE A 26 -2.75 -19.47 8.19
C ILE A 26 -2.73 -18.18 9.01
N ARG A 27 -3.88 -17.52 9.12
CA ARG A 27 -4.12 -16.32 9.97
C ARG A 27 -4.27 -16.66 11.48
N LEU A 28 -3.43 -17.54 12.05
CA LEU A 28 -3.72 -18.09 13.39
C LEU A 28 -3.30 -17.24 14.59
N PHE A 29 -2.46 -16.21 14.44
CA PHE A 29 -2.00 -15.40 15.58
C PHE A 29 -1.72 -13.95 15.14
N SER A 30 -2.65 -13.04 15.43
CA SER A 30 -2.44 -11.59 15.33
C SER A 30 -1.61 -11.09 16.51
N LEU A 31 -0.32 -11.44 16.54
CA LEU A 31 0.64 -10.61 17.28
C LEU A 31 0.86 -9.37 16.40
N ASP A 32 -0.10 -8.46 16.51
CA ASP A 32 -0.50 -7.46 15.49
C ASP A 32 0.54 -6.36 15.27
N ILE A 33 1.75 -6.43 15.83
CA ILE A 33 2.70 -5.31 15.81
C ILE A 33 3.21 -5.04 14.39
N THR A 34 3.62 -6.06 13.65
CA THR A 34 4.11 -5.88 12.26
C THR A 34 2.99 -5.44 11.33
N LYS A 35 1.78 -5.99 11.52
CA LYS A 35 0.59 -5.63 10.75
C LYS A 35 0.10 -4.21 11.06
N MET A 36 -0.01 -3.83 12.33
CA MET A 36 -0.30 -2.44 12.75
C MET A 36 0.77 -1.47 12.26
N THR A 37 2.05 -1.87 12.29
CA THR A 37 3.13 -1.04 11.73
C THR A 37 2.92 -0.83 10.24
N ARG A 38 2.60 -1.91 9.51
CA ARG A 38 2.31 -1.86 8.07
C ARG A 38 1.15 -0.93 7.74
N GLU A 39 0.06 -1.03 8.49
CA GLU A 39 -1.14 -0.18 8.34
C GLU A 39 -0.83 1.31 8.54
N ASN A 40 0.23 1.64 9.30
CA ASN A 40 0.65 3.02 9.57
C ASN A 40 1.84 3.52 8.73
N LEU A 41 2.40 2.71 7.82
CA LEU A 41 3.62 3.07 7.08
C LEU A 41 3.47 4.37 6.27
N PHE A 42 2.32 4.56 5.63
CA PHE A 42 2.05 5.74 4.80
C PHE A 42 1.96 7.04 5.62
N TYR A 43 1.63 6.95 6.91
CA TYR A 43 1.60 8.10 7.82
C TYR A 43 2.99 8.46 8.37
N ILE A 44 3.92 7.51 8.37
CA ILE A 44 5.27 7.68 8.95
C ILE A 44 6.27 8.18 7.90
N ARG A 45 6.03 7.90 6.61
CA ARG A 45 6.91 8.35 5.53
C ARG A 45 6.94 9.87 5.44
N THR A 46 8.11 10.41 5.10
CA THR A 46 8.30 11.84 4.81
C THR A 46 7.30 12.28 3.73
N GLN A 47 6.54 13.33 4.01
CA GLN A 47 5.54 13.84 3.07
C GLN A 47 6.22 14.37 1.80
N PRO A 48 5.63 14.07 0.62
CA PRO A 48 6.12 14.64 -0.62
C PRO A 48 5.86 16.15 -0.65
N ALA A 49 6.63 16.86 -1.48
CA ALA A 49 6.45 18.30 -1.65
C ALA A 49 5.06 18.64 -2.20
N ALA A 50 4.59 19.84 -1.86
CA ALA A 50 3.35 20.39 -2.39
C ALA A 50 3.39 20.49 -3.91
N GLN A 51 2.26 20.20 -4.54
CA GLN A 51 2.13 20.00 -5.97
C GLN A 51 1.58 21.26 -6.64
N GLU A 52 2.42 22.29 -6.73
CA GLU A 52 2.01 23.59 -7.27
C GLU A 52 1.58 23.52 -8.74
N GLU A 53 2.08 22.55 -9.50
CA GLU A 53 1.76 22.35 -10.92
C GLU A 53 0.43 21.62 -11.15
N MET A 54 -0.18 21.05 -10.10
CA MET A 54 -1.41 20.27 -10.20
C MET A 54 -2.55 20.91 -9.41
N LEU A 55 -3.72 21.02 -10.03
CA LEU A 55 -4.92 21.56 -9.40
C LEU A 55 -6.08 20.58 -9.60
N MET A 56 -6.78 20.27 -8.50
CA MET A 56 -8.01 19.48 -8.57
C MET A 56 -9.23 20.39 -8.47
N LEU A 57 -10.17 20.22 -9.39
CA LEU A 57 -11.41 20.98 -9.47
C LEU A 57 -12.60 20.08 -9.17
N ASN A 58 -13.29 20.39 -8.07
CA ASN A 58 -14.49 19.68 -7.65
C ASN A 58 -15.66 20.03 -8.57
N ILE A 59 -16.28 19.02 -9.15
CA ILE A 59 -17.50 19.18 -9.96
C ILE A 59 -18.72 19.41 -9.06
N GLY A 60 -18.74 18.87 -7.84
CA GLY A 60 -19.88 18.96 -6.93
C GLY A 60 -21.17 18.46 -7.59
N ARG A 61 -22.23 19.25 -7.49
CA ARG A 61 -23.56 18.94 -8.03
C ARG A 61 -23.78 19.39 -9.48
N LEU A 62 -22.73 19.75 -10.22
CA LEU A 62 -22.90 20.23 -11.60
C LEU A 62 -23.55 19.16 -12.47
N GLU A 63 -24.64 19.53 -13.13
CA GLU A 63 -25.29 18.64 -14.07
C GLU A 63 -24.47 18.48 -15.36
N ALA A 64 -24.73 17.41 -16.10
CA ALA A 64 -24.02 17.12 -17.35
C ALA A 64 -24.07 18.29 -18.36
N GLY A 65 -25.20 19.02 -18.42
CA GLY A 65 -25.36 20.19 -19.28
C GLY A 65 -24.52 21.40 -18.85
N GLU A 66 -24.20 21.53 -17.57
CA GLU A 66 -23.44 22.64 -17.00
C GLU A 66 -21.93 22.41 -17.05
N LEU A 67 -21.50 21.15 -17.11
CA LEU A 67 -20.08 20.80 -17.19
C LEU A 67 -19.42 21.37 -18.46
N LYS A 68 -20.13 21.32 -19.59
CA LYS A 68 -19.58 21.75 -20.89
C LYS A 68 -19.06 23.20 -20.88
N PRO A 69 -19.86 24.23 -20.57
CA PRO A 69 -19.38 25.61 -20.60
C PRO A 69 -18.24 25.86 -19.59
N LYS A 70 -18.19 25.08 -18.49
CA LYS A 70 -17.08 25.12 -17.54
C LYS A 70 -15.79 24.55 -18.12
N LEU A 71 -15.87 23.42 -18.84
CA LEU A 71 -14.72 22.86 -19.56
C LEU A 71 -14.25 23.77 -20.68
N ASP A 72 -15.16 24.40 -21.44
CA ASP A 72 -14.80 25.39 -22.46
C ASP A 72 -14.04 26.57 -21.84
N SER A 73 -14.53 27.13 -20.73
CA SER A 73 -13.85 28.19 -19.99
C SER A 73 -12.50 27.74 -19.41
N LEU A 74 -12.40 26.49 -18.97
CA LEU A 74 -11.17 25.91 -18.44
C LEU A 74 -10.11 25.82 -19.53
N LEU A 75 -10.47 25.36 -20.72
CA LEU A 75 -9.53 25.25 -21.83
C LEU A 75 -9.02 26.62 -22.32
N LEU A 76 -9.86 27.65 -22.25
CA LEU A 76 -9.46 29.03 -22.56
C LEU A 76 -8.40 29.59 -21.58
N SER A 77 -8.27 29.01 -20.39
CA SER A 77 -7.30 29.46 -19.38
C SER A 77 -5.86 28.93 -19.60
N GLY A 78 -5.64 28.17 -20.68
CA GLY A 78 -4.32 27.66 -21.07
C GLY A 78 -3.71 26.56 -20.18
N PRO A 79 -4.47 25.57 -19.67
CA PRO A 79 -3.87 24.47 -18.92
C PRO A 79 -3.03 23.56 -19.84
N THR A 80 -1.98 22.95 -19.28
CA THR A 80 -1.11 22.01 -20.01
C THR A 80 -1.86 20.71 -20.33
N VAL A 81 -2.57 20.16 -19.34
CA VAL A 81 -3.38 18.95 -19.45
C VAL A 81 -4.62 19.09 -18.59
N VAL A 82 -5.76 18.61 -19.07
CA VAL A 82 -7.01 18.51 -18.33
C VAL A 82 -7.47 17.06 -18.30
N GLY A 83 -7.46 16.42 -17.13
CA GLY A 83 -8.12 15.14 -16.91
C GLY A 83 -9.52 15.35 -16.35
N VAL A 84 -10.54 14.70 -16.91
CA VAL A 84 -11.93 14.81 -16.50
C VAL A 84 -12.47 13.44 -16.12
N ASN A 85 -12.80 13.26 -14.85
CA ASN A 85 -13.43 12.06 -14.32
C ASN A 85 -14.95 12.22 -14.36
N LEU A 86 -15.61 11.41 -15.19
CA LEU A 86 -17.06 11.44 -15.39
C LEU A 86 -17.79 10.32 -14.63
N CYS A 87 -17.09 9.54 -13.81
CA CYS A 87 -17.65 8.31 -13.22
C CYS A 87 -18.78 8.59 -12.22
N HIS A 88 -18.85 9.79 -11.65
CA HIS A 88 -19.97 10.29 -10.85
C HIS A 88 -21.31 10.35 -11.60
N TYR A 89 -21.27 10.59 -12.91
CA TYR A 89 -22.50 10.82 -13.65
C TYR A 89 -23.32 9.55 -13.84
N THR A 90 -24.60 9.65 -13.48
CA THR A 90 -25.59 8.60 -13.75
C THR A 90 -26.27 8.73 -15.12
N THR A 91 -25.87 9.71 -15.92
CA THR A 91 -26.29 9.90 -17.30
C THR A 91 -25.21 9.44 -18.28
N ASP A 92 -25.56 9.18 -19.53
CA ASP A 92 -24.57 8.91 -20.57
C ASP A 92 -23.81 10.20 -20.93
N MET A 93 -22.49 10.17 -20.80
CA MET A 93 -21.61 11.31 -21.07
C MET A 93 -20.87 11.18 -22.41
N SER A 94 -21.19 10.16 -23.21
CA SER A 94 -20.54 9.87 -24.49
C SER A 94 -20.56 11.04 -25.48
N ALA A 95 -21.61 11.87 -25.44
CA ALA A 95 -21.72 13.06 -26.28
C ALA A 95 -20.64 14.11 -25.95
N ILE A 96 -20.37 14.33 -24.66
CA ILE A 96 -19.31 15.24 -24.21
C ILE A 96 -17.95 14.70 -24.63
N VAL A 97 -17.67 13.41 -24.36
CA VAL A 97 -16.41 12.76 -24.73
C VAL A 97 -16.16 12.89 -26.25
N LYS A 98 -17.16 12.62 -27.08
CA LYS A 98 -17.06 12.76 -28.55
C LYS A 98 -16.76 14.19 -28.99
N GLN A 99 -17.36 15.18 -28.34
CA GLN A 99 -17.16 16.59 -28.70
C GLN A 99 -15.70 17.02 -28.49
N TYR A 100 -15.09 16.58 -27.39
CA TYR A 100 -13.71 16.94 -27.04
C TYR A 100 -12.66 15.95 -27.56
N ALA A 101 -13.05 14.92 -28.29
CA ALA A 101 -12.13 13.87 -28.78
C ALA A 101 -10.97 14.42 -29.64
N ALA A 102 -11.20 15.54 -30.36
CA ALA A 102 -10.21 16.19 -31.20
C ALA A 102 -9.32 17.21 -30.45
N VAL A 103 -9.62 17.51 -29.18
CA VAL A 103 -8.85 18.46 -28.38
C VAL A 103 -7.66 17.70 -27.75
N PRO A 104 -6.42 18.11 -28.01
CA PRO A 104 -5.25 17.27 -27.74
C PRO A 104 -4.91 17.14 -26.25
N ASN A 105 -5.21 18.17 -25.45
CA ASN A 105 -4.81 18.33 -24.05
C ASN A 105 -5.92 18.04 -23.04
N ILE A 106 -7.07 17.53 -23.46
CA ILE A 106 -8.15 17.10 -22.55
C ILE A 106 -8.37 15.60 -22.66
N PHE A 107 -8.62 14.98 -21.50
CA PHE A 107 -8.73 13.54 -21.33
C PHE A 107 -9.96 13.24 -20.49
N PHE A 108 -10.69 12.20 -20.85
CA PHE A 108 -11.91 11.79 -20.17
C PHE A 108 -11.76 10.37 -19.69
N VAL A 109 -12.37 10.14 -18.54
CA VAL A 109 -12.58 8.83 -17.98
C VAL A 109 -14.09 8.66 -17.83
N ASP A 110 -14.62 7.64 -18.50
CA ASP A 110 -16.02 7.24 -18.39
C ASP A 110 -16.07 5.76 -17.99
N CYS A 111 -16.56 5.51 -16.77
CA CYS A 111 -16.58 4.20 -16.16
C CYS A 111 -17.73 3.31 -16.69
N ARG A 112 -18.79 3.90 -17.25
CA ARG A 112 -20.01 3.17 -17.61
C ARG A 112 -19.83 2.20 -18.77
N GLY A 113 -18.94 2.51 -19.71
CA GLY A 113 -18.74 1.72 -20.94
C GLY A 113 -18.20 0.31 -20.73
N ARG A 114 -17.81 -0.09 -19.51
CA ARG A 114 -17.20 -1.41 -19.23
C ARG A 114 -17.80 -2.17 -18.05
N GLY A 115 -18.93 -1.70 -17.51
CA GLY A 115 -19.48 -2.25 -16.27
C GLY A 115 -18.58 -2.03 -15.05
N ARG A 116 -17.66 -1.07 -15.13
CA ARG A 116 -16.79 -0.67 -14.02
C ARG A 116 -17.40 0.57 -13.37
N GLY A 117 -17.57 0.61 -12.06
CA GLY A 117 -18.25 1.70 -11.35
C GLY A 117 -17.38 2.94 -11.15
N ALA A 118 -16.07 2.81 -11.30
CA ALA A 118 -15.09 3.85 -10.96
C ALA A 118 -13.74 3.62 -11.69
N LEU A 119 -12.94 4.67 -11.84
CA LEU A 119 -11.65 4.62 -12.57
C LEU A 119 -10.65 3.72 -11.84
N SER A 120 -10.76 3.79 -10.53
CA SER A 120 -10.02 3.06 -9.50
C SER A 120 -10.42 1.60 -9.36
N GLU A 121 -11.44 1.11 -10.09
CA GLU A 121 -11.74 -0.33 -10.17
C GLU A 121 -10.71 -1.09 -11.01
N ILE A 122 -9.74 -0.36 -11.58
CA ILE A 122 -8.56 -0.86 -12.29
C ILE A 122 -7.33 -0.88 -11.36
N ILE A 123 -7.41 -0.26 -10.18
CA ILE A 123 -6.42 -0.41 -9.12
C ILE A 123 -6.70 -1.77 -8.48
N ASN A 124 -5.78 -2.70 -8.71
CA ASN A 124 -5.94 -4.09 -8.29
C ASN A 124 -5.85 -4.23 -6.77
N GLU A 125 -6.23 -5.41 -6.25
CA GLU A 125 -5.95 -5.81 -4.88
C GLU A 125 -4.48 -5.52 -4.53
N GLY A 126 -4.25 -4.79 -3.42
CA GLY A 126 -2.91 -4.42 -2.96
C GLY A 126 -2.43 -3.01 -3.34
N ASN A 127 -3.31 -2.12 -3.81
CA ASN A 127 -2.99 -0.71 -4.12
C ASN A 127 -1.98 -0.52 -5.24
N VAL A 128 -2.05 -1.41 -6.23
CA VAL A 128 -1.13 -1.44 -7.35
C VAL A 128 -1.82 -0.93 -8.60
N VAL A 129 -1.14 -0.07 -9.35
CA VAL A 129 -1.62 0.41 -10.65
C VAL A 129 -0.90 -0.34 -11.75
N THR A 130 -1.71 -0.87 -12.67
CA THR A 130 -1.22 -1.45 -13.94
C THR A 130 -1.46 -0.45 -15.08
N HIS A 131 -2.66 0.14 -15.16
CA HIS A 131 -3.06 1.11 -16.18
C HIS A 131 -4.15 2.08 -15.66
N PHE A 132 -4.33 3.24 -16.30
CA PHE A 132 -5.56 4.02 -16.18
C PHE A 132 -6.51 3.69 -17.34
N ASP A 133 -7.81 3.54 -17.06
CA ASP A 133 -8.80 3.61 -18.16
C ASP A 133 -8.99 5.05 -18.59
N CYS A 134 -8.49 5.40 -19.76
CA CYS A 134 -8.91 6.62 -20.44
C CYS A 134 -9.29 6.29 -21.89
N TYR A 135 -10.06 7.18 -22.53
CA TYR A 135 -10.48 6.96 -23.91
C TYR A 135 -9.31 6.99 -24.91
N ARG A 136 -8.18 7.60 -24.55
CA ARG A 136 -6.91 7.59 -25.28
C ARG A 136 -5.85 6.74 -24.57
N ARG A 137 -5.96 5.42 -24.66
CA ARG A 137 -5.03 4.47 -24.00
C ARG A 137 -3.57 4.74 -24.35
N ASP A 138 -3.31 5.13 -25.60
CA ASP A 138 -2.00 5.47 -26.14
C ASP A 138 -1.33 6.63 -25.41
N TYR A 139 -2.07 7.65 -24.98
CA TYR A 139 -1.48 8.82 -24.32
C TYR A 139 -1.04 8.53 -22.89
N PHE A 140 -1.85 7.75 -22.15
CA PHE A 140 -1.50 7.38 -20.79
C PHE A 140 -0.37 6.35 -20.78
N GLU A 141 -0.41 5.36 -21.67
CA GLU A 141 0.69 4.40 -21.86
C GLU A 141 2.01 5.07 -22.32
N PHE A 142 1.94 6.21 -23.02
CA PHE A 142 3.12 6.99 -23.41
C PHE A 142 3.74 7.77 -22.25
N LEU A 143 2.95 8.27 -21.28
CA LEU A 143 3.50 8.86 -20.04
C LEU A 143 3.96 7.77 -19.05
N LEU A 144 3.36 6.58 -19.10
CA LEU A 144 3.84 5.37 -18.43
C LEU A 144 5.15 4.82 -19.02
N THR A 145 5.77 5.45 -20.02
CA THR A 145 7.14 5.07 -20.41
C THR A 145 8.16 5.22 -19.27
N GLY A 146 7.80 5.85 -18.14
CA GLY A 146 8.58 5.76 -16.88
C GLY A 146 8.58 4.36 -16.23
N PHE A 147 7.62 3.48 -16.54
CA PHE A 147 7.57 2.10 -16.06
C PHE A 147 8.50 1.17 -16.87
N LYS A 148 8.63 1.43 -18.19
CA LYS A 148 9.42 0.59 -19.11
C LYS A 148 10.90 0.41 -18.72
N PRO A 149 11.62 1.41 -18.15
CA PRO A 149 12.98 1.24 -17.65
C PRO A 149 13.10 0.26 -16.49
N ARG A 150 12.02 0.03 -15.73
CA ARG A 150 12.03 -0.74 -14.48
C ARG A 150 11.72 -2.22 -14.67
N GLY A 151 11.02 -2.56 -15.76
CA GLY A 151 10.66 -3.94 -16.08
C GLY A 151 9.56 -4.53 -15.18
N ASN A 152 8.83 -3.68 -14.46
CA ASN A 152 7.71 -4.09 -13.61
C ASN A 152 6.40 -4.04 -14.40
N ASP A 153 5.57 -5.08 -14.28
CA ASP A 153 4.22 -5.12 -14.88
C ASP A 153 3.18 -4.33 -14.07
N ARG A 154 3.55 -3.94 -12.84
CA ARG A 154 2.66 -3.32 -11.84
C ARG A 154 3.49 -2.46 -10.87
N GLU A 155 2.97 -1.31 -10.43
CA GLU A 155 3.67 -0.42 -9.47
C GLU A 155 2.78 -0.04 -8.29
N MET A 156 3.36 -0.03 -7.08
CA MET A 156 2.67 0.41 -5.88
C MET A 156 2.68 1.93 -5.78
N ILE A 157 1.52 2.50 -5.48
CA ILE A 157 1.33 3.95 -5.43
C ILE A 157 1.72 4.50 -4.07
N ASN A 158 2.54 5.54 -4.08
CA ASN A 158 2.86 6.28 -2.87
C ASN A 158 1.76 7.30 -2.57
N TYR A 159 0.76 6.88 -1.79
CA TYR A 159 -0.30 7.78 -1.35
C TYR A 159 0.23 8.76 -0.32
N ALA A 160 -0.17 10.02 -0.45
CA ALA A 160 0.24 11.03 0.49
C ALA A 160 -0.81 11.25 1.59
N PRO A 161 -0.49 11.13 2.88
CA PRO A 161 -1.49 11.15 3.95
C PRO A 161 -2.24 12.48 4.05
N GLU A 162 -1.58 13.61 3.78
CA GLU A 162 -2.19 14.94 3.84
C GLU A 162 -2.54 15.48 2.45
N GLN A 163 -3.58 14.91 1.83
CA GLN A 163 -4.01 15.31 0.49
C GLN A 163 -4.23 16.83 0.33
N GLN A 164 -4.72 17.48 1.38
CA GLN A 164 -5.10 18.90 1.35
C GLN A 164 -3.90 19.85 1.38
N SER A 165 -2.77 19.44 1.96
CA SER A 165 -1.54 20.24 1.99
C SER A 165 -0.73 20.05 0.71
N ILE A 166 -0.96 18.95 0.00
CA ILE A 166 -0.18 18.55 -1.17
C ILE A 166 -0.83 19.01 -2.47
N PHE A 167 -2.14 18.81 -2.61
CA PHE A 167 -2.85 19.18 -3.83
C PHE A 167 -3.70 20.43 -3.60
N MET A 168 -3.55 21.41 -4.49
CA MET A 168 -4.48 22.54 -4.51
C MET A 168 -5.86 22.04 -4.96
N ARG A 169 -6.92 22.46 -4.26
CA ARG A 169 -8.30 22.07 -4.55
C ARG A 169 -9.19 23.30 -4.63
N ALA A 170 -10.11 23.30 -5.58
CA ALA A 170 -11.09 24.37 -5.73
C ALA A 170 -12.40 23.86 -6.33
N GLU A 171 -13.47 24.63 -6.19
CA GLU A 171 -14.80 24.30 -6.72
C GLU A 171 -14.94 24.77 -8.18
N LEU A 172 -15.21 23.87 -9.13
CA LEU A 172 -15.33 24.22 -10.56
C LEU A 172 -16.41 25.28 -10.82
N LYS A 173 -17.46 25.32 -9.99
CA LYS A 173 -18.51 26.35 -10.11
C LYS A 173 -17.96 27.77 -9.90
N ASP A 174 -16.94 27.92 -9.06
CA ASP A 174 -16.27 29.18 -8.71
C ASP A 174 -15.13 29.55 -9.68
N ALA A 175 -14.95 28.75 -10.75
CA ALA A 175 -13.90 28.90 -11.74
C ALA A 175 -13.82 30.22 -12.55
N PRO A 176 -14.84 31.09 -12.68
CA PRO A 176 -14.71 32.31 -13.48
C PRO A 176 -13.59 33.27 -12.99
N LEU A 177 -13.04 33.07 -11.78
CA LEU A 177 -12.04 33.94 -11.16
C LEU A 177 -10.58 33.53 -11.39
N TRP A 178 -10.27 32.50 -12.19
CA TRP A 178 -8.92 31.90 -12.24
C TRP A 178 -8.11 32.14 -13.54
N TYR A 179 -8.46 33.17 -14.33
CA TYR A 179 -7.66 33.54 -15.50
C TYR A 179 -6.18 33.79 -15.10
N GLY A 180 -5.26 33.05 -15.72
CA GLY A 180 -3.81 33.08 -15.43
C GLY A 180 -3.35 32.16 -14.31
N ALA A 181 -4.20 31.82 -13.32
CA ALA A 181 -3.83 30.91 -12.25
C ALA A 181 -3.78 29.44 -12.69
N LEU A 182 -4.39 29.11 -13.84
CA LEU A 182 -4.46 27.76 -14.40
C LEU A 182 -3.46 27.52 -15.54
N GLU A 183 -2.82 28.59 -16.01
CA GLU A 183 -1.91 28.54 -17.15
C GLU A 183 -0.73 27.62 -16.84
N GLY A 184 -0.47 26.68 -17.74
CA GLY A 184 0.64 25.73 -17.60
C GLY A 184 0.42 24.60 -16.58
N LYS A 185 -0.71 24.56 -15.85
CA LYS A 185 -0.97 23.54 -14.83
C LYS A 185 -1.61 22.27 -15.41
N THR A 186 -1.45 21.16 -14.68
CA THR A 186 -2.22 19.92 -14.87
C THR A 186 -3.49 20.02 -14.04
N ILE A 187 -4.65 19.99 -14.69
CA ILE A 187 -5.95 20.13 -14.04
C ILE A 187 -6.65 18.78 -13.99
N LEU A 188 -7.12 18.39 -12.81
CA LEU A 188 -7.95 17.19 -12.61
C LEU A 188 -9.35 17.63 -12.21
N VAL A 189 -10.33 17.37 -13.05
CA VAL A 189 -11.72 17.73 -12.85
C VAL A 189 -12.48 16.47 -12.48
N GLY A 190 -13.14 16.46 -11.33
CA GLY A 190 -13.89 15.29 -10.91
C GLY A 190 -14.71 15.55 -9.65
N TYR A 191 -15.53 14.58 -9.28
CA TYR A 191 -16.32 14.69 -8.06
C TYR A 191 -15.44 14.46 -6.82
N MET A 192 -15.54 15.38 -5.86
CA MET A 192 -14.85 15.35 -4.56
C MET A 192 -15.81 15.76 -3.43
N GLY A 193 -17.08 15.38 -3.54
CA GLY A 193 -18.16 15.81 -2.63
C GLY A 193 -19.02 16.93 -3.24
N ASP A 194 -20.22 17.13 -2.71
CA ASP A 194 -21.10 18.24 -3.15
C ASP A 194 -20.43 19.60 -2.93
N TYR A 195 -19.66 19.68 -1.84
CA TYR A 195 -18.73 20.74 -1.51
C TYR A 195 -17.43 20.12 -0.98
N LEU A 196 -16.29 20.76 -1.21
CA LEU A 196 -14.98 20.36 -0.67
C LEU A 196 -14.93 20.35 0.86
N THR A 197 -15.89 20.99 1.53
CA THR A 197 -16.06 21.00 2.98
C THR A 197 -16.82 19.79 3.52
N ASP A 198 -17.45 18.99 2.65
CA ASP A 198 -18.29 17.89 3.08
C ASP A 198 -17.48 16.65 3.46
N SER A 199 -18.03 15.85 4.37
CA SER A 199 -17.44 14.58 4.79
C SER A 199 -17.67 13.49 3.74
N LEU A 200 -16.66 12.63 3.54
CA LEU A 200 -16.66 11.53 2.57
C LEU A 200 -17.81 10.50 2.72
N TYR A 201 -18.45 10.48 3.90
CA TYR A 201 -19.38 9.44 4.37
C TYR A 201 -20.60 9.15 3.48
N TYR A 202 -20.98 10.07 2.59
CA TYR A 202 -22.22 9.98 1.82
C TYR A 202 -22.06 9.40 0.41
N TYR A 203 -20.84 8.99 0.01
CA TYR A 203 -20.58 8.68 -1.40
C TYR A 203 -20.04 7.27 -1.66
N GLN A 204 -20.69 6.59 -2.62
CA GLN A 204 -20.41 5.19 -2.95
C GLN A 204 -19.24 4.99 -3.94
N GLN A 205 -18.76 6.07 -4.56
CA GLN A 205 -17.64 6.03 -5.52
C GLN A 205 -16.31 6.46 -4.91
N CYS A 206 -16.18 6.30 -3.60
CA CYS A 206 -14.94 6.50 -2.89
C CYS A 206 -14.19 5.18 -2.79
N ARG A 207 -12.88 5.24 -2.56
CA ARG A 207 -12.01 4.06 -2.41
C ARG A 207 -11.46 3.91 -1.02
N ILE A 208 -11.22 2.65 -0.67
CA ILE A 208 -10.39 2.25 0.45
C ILE A 208 -8.95 2.26 -0.07
N THR A 209 -8.11 3.11 0.50
CA THR A 209 -6.68 3.20 0.17
C THR A 209 -5.85 2.74 1.37
N PRO A 210 -4.52 2.53 1.24
CA PRO A 210 -3.71 2.16 2.39
C PRO A 210 -3.53 3.30 3.40
N LEU A 211 -4.10 4.48 3.13
CA LEU A 211 -4.28 5.55 4.13
C LEU A 211 -5.47 5.29 5.05
N ASN A 212 -6.33 4.32 4.77
CA ASN A 212 -7.46 4.06 5.64
C ASN A 212 -6.97 3.55 7.00
N GLU A 213 -7.42 4.16 8.11
CA GLU A 213 -7.02 3.75 9.47
C GLU A 213 -7.43 2.29 9.78
N TYR A 214 -8.43 1.78 9.07
CA TYR A 214 -8.92 0.41 9.21
C TYR A 214 -8.47 -0.48 8.03
N TYR A 215 -7.49 -0.05 7.23
CA TYR A 215 -7.03 -0.78 6.05
C TYR A 215 -6.74 -2.27 6.37
N GLY A 216 -7.35 -3.18 5.61
CA GLY A 216 -7.22 -4.63 5.82
C GLY A 216 -8.27 -5.26 6.75
N GLN A 217 -9.22 -4.50 7.28
CA GLN A 217 -10.40 -5.03 8.01
C GLN A 217 -11.60 -5.30 7.07
N GLU A 218 -12.61 -6.02 7.57
CA GLU A 218 -13.86 -6.27 6.84
C GLU A 218 -14.83 -5.08 6.98
N ASN A 219 -15.64 -4.80 5.94
CA ASN A 219 -16.67 -3.74 5.91
C ASN A 219 -16.13 -2.31 6.12
N LEU A 220 -15.14 -1.94 5.31
CA LEU A 220 -14.48 -0.65 5.39
C LEU A 220 -15.26 0.47 4.71
N LEU A 221 -15.25 1.63 5.36
CA LEU A 221 -15.69 2.87 4.73
C LEU A 221 -14.57 3.41 3.85
N PRO A 222 -14.87 3.93 2.66
CA PRO A 222 -13.88 4.60 1.84
C PRO A 222 -13.25 5.84 2.51
N ASP A 223 -12.00 6.16 2.14
CA ASP A 223 -11.20 7.29 2.65
C ASP A 223 -10.79 8.33 1.60
N LEU A 224 -10.81 8.01 0.30
CA LEU A 224 -10.47 8.98 -0.77
C LEU A 224 -11.46 8.98 -1.95
N TYR A 225 -11.63 10.14 -2.58
CA TYR A 225 -12.34 10.24 -3.86
C TYR A 225 -11.47 9.76 -5.04
N ASP A 226 -12.09 9.25 -6.09
CA ASP A 226 -11.39 8.79 -7.30
C ASP A 226 -10.47 9.86 -7.93
N THR A 227 -10.88 11.13 -7.87
CA THR A 227 -10.09 12.26 -8.38
C THR A 227 -8.81 12.43 -7.57
N GLU A 228 -8.88 12.29 -6.24
CA GLU A 228 -7.73 12.37 -5.34
C GLU A 228 -6.81 11.17 -5.54
N VAL A 229 -7.36 9.97 -5.69
CA VAL A 229 -6.59 8.77 -6.06
C VAL A 229 -5.83 8.99 -7.37
N SER A 230 -6.50 9.53 -8.39
CA SER A 230 -5.88 9.85 -9.69
C SER A 230 -4.72 10.83 -9.55
N ALA A 231 -4.87 11.85 -8.70
CA ALA A 231 -3.83 12.83 -8.42
C ALA A 231 -2.59 12.19 -7.79
N ASN A 232 -2.77 11.29 -6.82
CA ASN A 232 -1.66 10.55 -6.20
C ASN A 232 -0.91 9.70 -7.21
N ILE A 233 -1.62 9.04 -8.11
CA ILE A 233 -0.96 8.22 -9.12
C ILE A 233 -0.19 9.11 -10.10
N ILE A 234 -0.81 10.17 -10.64
CA ILE A 234 -0.13 11.07 -11.58
C ILE A 234 1.11 11.69 -10.94
N ARG A 235 1.01 12.10 -9.66
CA ARG A 235 2.15 12.58 -8.87
C ARG A 235 3.24 11.53 -8.79
N THR A 236 2.90 10.31 -8.36
CA THR A 236 3.84 9.18 -8.24
C THR A 236 4.57 8.93 -9.56
N ILE A 237 3.85 8.97 -10.68
CA ILE A 237 4.41 8.76 -12.01
C ILE A 237 5.34 9.90 -12.41
N ARG A 238 4.90 11.15 -12.27
CA ARG A 238 5.69 12.31 -12.68
C ARG A 238 6.96 12.44 -11.84
N ASP A 239 6.84 12.25 -10.53
CA ASP A 239 7.92 12.45 -9.58
C ASP A 239 8.81 11.20 -9.44
N GLN A 240 8.45 10.10 -10.10
CA GLN A 240 9.10 8.78 -10.00
C GLN A 240 9.21 8.28 -8.54
N ASP A 241 8.25 8.67 -7.70
CA ASP A 241 8.23 8.44 -6.25
C ASP A 241 7.47 7.15 -5.91
N TYR A 242 7.88 6.05 -6.53
CA TYR A 242 7.24 4.74 -6.37
C TYR A 242 7.59 4.07 -5.05
N ILE A 243 6.82 3.03 -4.71
CA ILE A 243 7.15 2.09 -3.65
C ILE A 243 7.50 0.74 -4.28
N ASP A 244 8.69 0.25 -3.97
CA ASP A 244 9.25 -0.95 -4.55
C ASP A 244 9.00 -2.14 -3.65
N GLU A 245 8.21 -3.09 -4.13
CA GLU A 245 8.02 -4.35 -3.43
C GLU A 245 9.34 -5.14 -3.42
N ILE A 246 9.84 -5.45 -2.21
CA ILE A 246 11.03 -6.28 -2.08
C ILE A 246 10.70 -7.68 -2.60
N GLY A 247 11.45 -8.11 -3.61
CA GLY A 247 11.26 -9.40 -4.26
C GLY A 247 11.22 -10.55 -3.26
N GLU A 248 10.37 -11.52 -3.55
CA GLU A 248 10.05 -12.64 -2.66
C GLU A 248 11.27 -13.40 -2.12
N VAL A 249 12.29 -13.60 -2.96
CA VAL A 249 13.54 -14.26 -2.55
C VAL A 249 14.22 -13.50 -1.41
N TYR A 250 14.31 -12.17 -1.50
CA TYR A 250 14.93 -11.36 -0.45
C TYR A 250 14.09 -11.34 0.82
N ARG A 251 12.75 -11.27 0.69
CA ARG A 251 11.83 -11.42 1.82
C ARG A 251 12.07 -12.72 2.58
N ILE A 252 12.16 -13.86 1.87
CA ILE A 252 12.42 -15.18 2.45
C ILE A 252 13.79 -15.21 3.13
N LEU A 253 14.83 -14.64 2.51
CA LEU A 253 16.17 -14.57 3.11
C LEU A 253 16.19 -13.75 4.41
N ILE A 254 15.44 -12.65 4.48
CA ILE A 254 15.30 -11.84 5.69
C ILE A 254 14.58 -12.64 6.78
N LEU A 255 13.43 -13.25 6.48
CA LEU A 255 12.68 -14.10 7.42
C LEU A 255 13.54 -15.25 7.96
N LEU A 256 14.31 -15.90 7.07
CA LEU A 256 15.25 -16.95 7.45
C LEU A 256 16.36 -16.41 8.36
N ALA A 257 16.91 -15.23 8.09
CA ALA A 257 17.94 -14.63 8.92
C ALA A 257 17.44 -14.36 10.35
N PHE A 258 16.24 -13.79 10.51
CA PHE A 258 15.61 -13.60 11.83
C PHE A 258 15.38 -14.93 12.54
N ALA A 259 14.84 -15.93 11.84
CA ALA A 259 14.59 -17.25 12.39
C ALA A 259 15.89 -17.96 12.85
N LEU A 260 16.95 -17.92 12.03
CA LEU A 260 18.24 -18.52 12.37
C LEU A 260 18.88 -17.83 13.57
N LEU A 261 18.87 -16.49 13.60
CA LEU A 261 19.41 -15.73 14.72
C LEU A 261 18.66 -16.05 16.02
N ASN A 262 17.33 -16.19 15.96
CA ASN A 262 16.50 -16.65 17.07
C ASN A 262 16.92 -18.02 17.61
N VAL A 263 17.05 -19.02 16.72
CA VAL A 263 17.49 -20.37 17.10
C VAL A 263 18.88 -20.37 17.74
N ILE A 264 19.82 -19.61 17.15
CA ILE A 264 21.19 -19.48 17.64
C ILE A 264 21.17 -18.92 19.07
N ILE A 265 20.56 -17.74 19.28
CA ILE A 265 20.57 -17.08 20.59
C ILE A 265 19.91 -17.97 21.66
N ILE A 266 18.72 -18.53 21.40
CA ILE A 266 18.03 -19.39 22.37
C ILE A 266 18.87 -20.61 22.73
N THR A 267 19.59 -21.18 21.76
CA THR A 267 20.46 -22.34 22.01
C THR A 267 21.68 -21.99 22.87
N PHE A 268 22.26 -20.79 22.69
CA PHE A 268 23.43 -20.35 23.46
C PHE A 268 23.10 -19.84 24.86
N VAL A 269 21.97 -19.18 25.07
CA VAL A 269 21.60 -18.56 26.36
C VAL A 269 20.99 -19.58 27.35
N ARG A 270 21.09 -20.88 27.05
CA ARG A 270 20.43 -21.94 27.83
C ARG A 270 20.91 -21.99 29.29
N THR A 271 19.96 -21.78 30.21
CA THR A 271 20.16 -21.97 31.65
C THR A 271 19.54 -23.29 32.14
N LYS A 272 19.84 -23.68 33.39
CA LYS A 272 19.23 -24.85 34.04
C LYS A 272 17.76 -24.63 34.43
N TRP A 273 17.33 -23.37 34.53
CA TRP A 273 16.01 -23.01 35.04
C TRP A 273 15.05 -22.79 33.88
N LEU A 274 13.99 -23.60 33.82
CA LEU A 274 12.98 -23.50 32.76
C LEU A 274 12.36 -22.11 32.68
N ALA A 275 11.96 -21.57 33.83
CA ALA A 275 11.32 -20.26 33.91
C ALA A 275 12.21 -19.15 33.31
N VAL A 276 13.52 -19.19 33.61
CA VAL A 276 14.49 -18.22 33.08
C VAL A 276 14.61 -18.36 31.56
N ASN A 277 14.66 -19.58 31.02
CA ASN A 277 14.72 -19.80 29.57
C ASN A 277 13.45 -19.31 28.85
N LEU A 278 12.27 -19.50 29.45
CA LEU A 278 11.00 -18.99 28.91
C LEU A 278 10.99 -17.46 28.86
N ILE A 279 11.41 -16.80 29.95
CA ILE A 279 11.49 -15.33 30.02
C ILE A 279 12.45 -14.80 28.95
N ILE A 280 13.66 -15.38 28.86
CA ILE A 280 14.68 -14.95 27.90
C ILE A 280 14.18 -15.07 26.46
N ALA A 281 13.55 -16.19 26.10
CA ALA A 281 13.03 -16.36 24.76
C ALA A 281 11.83 -15.45 24.46
N GLY A 282 10.97 -15.18 25.45
CA GLY A 282 9.92 -14.17 25.32
C GLY A 282 10.50 -12.77 25.05
N LEU A 283 11.58 -12.40 25.72
CA LEU A 283 12.28 -11.13 25.47
C LEU A 283 12.92 -11.09 24.07
N ILE A 284 13.56 -12.18 23.62
CA ILE A 284 14.14 -12.29 22.27
C ILE A 284 13.05 -12.18 21.20
N PHE A 285 11.92 -12.84 21.43
CA PHE A 285 10.74 -12.78 20.56
C PHE A 285 10.25 -11.34 20.38
N VAL A 286 10.07 -10.61 21.48
CA VAL A 286 9.64 -9.20 21.46
C VAL A 286 10.70 -8.34 20.75
N LEU A 287 11.97 -8.53 21.06
CA LEU A 287 13.08 -7.79 20.45
C LEU A 287 13.11 -7.96 18.92
N PHE A 288 12.98 -9.19 18.42
CA PHE A 288 12.97 -9.42 16.96
C PHE A 288 11.71 -8.94 16.27
N THR A 289 10.55 -8.99 16.94
CA THR A 289 9.32 -8.40 16.41
C THR A 289 9.46 -6.88 16.26
N ILE A 290 10.04 -6.20 17.26
CA ILE A 290 10.35 -4.77 17.21
C ILE A 290 11.37 -4.49 16.10
N ALA A 291 12.47 -5.25 16.03
CA ALA A 291 13.49 -5.06 15.02
C ALA A 291 12.95 -5.26 13.59
N GLY A 292 12.06 -6.24 13.39
CA GLY A 292 11.32 -6.42 12.13
C GLY A 292 10.49 -5.18 11.80
N SER A 293 9.68 -4.70 12.75
CA SER A 293 8.84 -3.51 12.58
C SER A 293 9.64 -2.25 12.26
N VAL A 294 10.77 -2.03 12.94
CA VAL A 294 11.70 -0.92 12.64
C VAL A 294 12.28 -1.07 11.23
N SER A 295 12.63 -2.29 10.82
CA SER A 295 13.14 -2.55 9.47
C SER A 295 12.10 -2.22 8.40
N LEU A 296 10.81 -2.53 8.65
CA LEU A 296 9.70 -2.15 7.77
C LEU A 296 9.66 -0.63 7.56
N VAL A 297 9.67 0.14 8.66
CA VAL A 297 9.63 1.61 8.61
C VAL A 297 10.83 2.18 7.87
N LEU A 298 12.04 1.70 8.17
CA LEU A 298 13.27 2.21 7.55
C LEU A 298 13.33 1.93 6.04
N LEU A 299 12.90 0.74 5.62
CA LEU A 299 12.86 0.38 4.21
C LEU A 299 11.78 1.17 3.48
N PHE A 300 10.61 1.34 4.10
CA PHE A 300 9.50 2.09 3.52
C PHE A 300 9.82 3.58 3.34
N ASP A 301 10.52 4.22 4.28
CA ASP A 301 11.05 5.58 4.12
C ASP A 301 12.01 5.69 2.92
N LYS A 302 12.72 4.62 2.59
CA LYS A 302 13.59 4.53 1.41
C LYS A 302 12.87 4.12 0.13
N GLY A 303 11.54 4.02 0.17
CA GLY A 303 10.73 3.64 -0.97
C GLY A 303 10.66 2.13 -1.22
N TYR A 304 10.98 1.28 -0.22
CA TYR A 304 10.87 -0.18 -0.34
C TYR A 304 9.78 -0.73 0.57
N PHE A 305 8.84 -1.48 0.01
CA PHE A 305 7.84 -2.22 0.76
C PHE A 305 8.33 -3.63 1.04
N LEU A 306 8.52 -3.94 2.33
CA LEU A 306 8.83 -5.28 2.80
C LEU A 306 7.61 -5.85 3.52
N ASP A 307 7.19 -7.05 3.16
CA ASP A 307 6.11 -7.74 3.88
C ASP A 307 6.71 -8.73 4.89
N LEU A 308 6.44 -8.52 6.18
CA LEU A 308 6.93 -9.37 7.29
C LEU A 308 5.80 -9.79 8.23
N ASP A 309 4.57 -9.87 7.73
CA ASP A 309 3.41 -10.30 8.52
C ASP A 309 3.62 -11.68 9.17
N GLU A 310 4.39 -12.55 8.54
CA GLU A 310 4.64 -13.92 8.98
C GLU A 310 5.72 -14.02 10.07
N LEU A 311 6.51 -12.95 10.28
CA LEU A 311 7.66 -12.95 11.17
C LEU A 311 7.30 -13.36 12.62
N PRO A 312 6.27 -12.80 13.28
CA PRO A 312 5.90 -13.20 14.64
C PRO A 312 5.56 -14.69 14.74
N VAL A 313 4.83 -15.24 13.76
CA VAL A 313 4.47 -16.66 13.79
C VAL A 313 5.71 -17.54 13.61
N ILE A 314 6.57 -17.21 12.66
CA ILE A 314 7.84 -17.93 12.43
C ILE A 314 8.72 -17.89 13.69
N LEU A 315 8.85 -16.73 14.34
CA LEU A 315 9.60 -16.58 15.58
C LEU A 315 8.98 -17.41 16.72
N LEU A 316 7.65 -17.45 16.84
CA LEU A 316 6.97 -18.25 17.86
C LEU A 316 7.23 -19.74 17.69
N ILE A 317 7.03 -20.27 16.47
CA ILE A 317 7.21 -21.69 16.19
C ILE A 317 8.68 -22.09 16.41
N THR A 318 9.62 -21.31 15.88
CA THR A 318 11.06 -21.60 16.03
C THR A 318 11.49 -21.54 17.50
N THR A 319 10.93 -20.62 18.28
CA THR A 319 11.16 -20.52 19.73
C THR A 319 10.68 -21.77 20.47
N VAL A 320 9.42 -22.17 20.28
CA VAL A 320 8.82 -23.35 20.93
C VAL A 320 9.60 -24.61 20.56
N PHE A 321 9.91 -24.78 19.28
CA PHE A 321 10.65 -25.94 18.80
C PHE A 321 12.07 -26.00 19.38
N THR A 322 12.80 -24.88 19.35
CA THR A 322 14.16 -24.79 19.89
C THR A 322 14.19 -25.11 21.38
N MET A 323 13.22 -24.63 22.16
CA MET A 323 13.09 -25.00 23.56
C MET A 323 12.83 -26.49 23.76
N ALA A 324 11.92 -27.08 22.99
CA ALA A 324 11.57 -28.49 23.09
C ALA A 324 12.78 -29.40 22.82
N VAL A 325 13.60 -29.06 21.82
CA VAL A 325 14.82 -29.82 21.46
C VAL A 325 15.93 -29.62 22.49
N ASN A 326 16.04 -28.42 23.07
CA ASN A 326 17.08 -28.08 24.02
C ASN A 326 16.77 -28.47 25.47
N PHE A 327 15.54 -28.89 25.75
CA PHE A 327 15.12 -29.30 27.08
C PHE A 327 15.98 -30.45 27.61
N PRO A 328 16.57 -30.33 28.81
CA PRO A 328 17.25 -31.46 29.43
C PRO A 328 16.21 -32.55 29.69
N ARG A 329 16.26 -33.65 28.93
CA ARG A 329 15.60 -34.89 29.34
C ARG A 329 16.18 -35.22 30.71
N LYS A 330 15.37 -35.22 31.77
CA LYS A 330 15.75 -35.88 33.03
C LYS A 330 16.18 -37.29 32.62
N GLN A 331 17.48 -37.55 32.70
CA GLN A 331 17.99 -38.90 32.59
C GLN A 331 17.29 -39.61 33.75
N LYS A 332 16.37 -40.54 33.45
CA LYS A 332 15.86 -41.43 34.49
C LYS A 332 17.11 -42.12 35.01
N ASP A 333 17.47 -41.82 36.25
CA ASP A 333 18.53 -42.54 36.96
C ASP A 333 18.11 -44.02 36.98
N ALA A 334 18.64 -44.78 36.02
CA ALA A 334 18.35 -46.18 35.83
C ALA A 334 19.23 -47.06 36.72
N THR A 335 19.65 -46.55 37.88
CA THR A 335 20.52 -47.25 38.82
C THR A 335 20.02 -47.00 40.25
N ALA A 336 18.89 -47.61 40.57
CA ALA A 336 18.72 -48.20 41.89
C ALA A 336 18.65 -49.72 41.65
N GLU A 337 19.83 -50.33 41.48
CA GLU A 337 19.94 -51.78 41.73
C GLU A 337 19.72 -51.97 43.23
N PRO A 338 18.76 -52.81 43.66
CA PRO A 338 18.66 -53.23 45.04
C PRO A 338 19.76 -54.26 45.30
N VAL A 339 20.72 -53.93 46.17
CA VAL A 339 21.56 -54.91 46.87
C VAL A 339 21.57 -54.60 48.34
#